data_AF-A0A7C8EQ51-F1
#
_entry.id   AF-A0A7C8EQ51-F1
#
_cell.length_a   1.000
_cell.length_b   1.000
_cell.length_c   1.000
_cell.angle_alpha   90.00
_cell.angle_beta   90.00
_cell.angle_gamma   90.00
#
_symmetry.space_group_name_H-M   'P 1'
#
loop_
_entity.id
_entity.type
_entity.pdbx_description
1 polymer ?
#
loop_
_entity_poly.entity_id
_entity_poly.type
_entity_poly.pdbx_seq_one_letter_code
_entity_poly.pdbx_strand_id
1 'polypeptide(L)'
;MKRKDNAEVIKSQLSFFERNSKEETVETPEQKNGNSVFLLDNGRIEPFSSDAYTASTLYQAVDSFSVECRLVRPEEPGNMVFEGKKPSKKTVPILVGEGGECVLLGSWEDLESEPSQLANVHEVLGALPVKQVFVLKRK
;
A
#
# COMPACT_ATOMS: atom_id res chain seq x y z
N MET A 1 9.07 64.69 10.96
CA MET A 1 8.82 65.52 9.77
C MET A 1 9.32 64.76 8.54
N LYS A 2 8.40 64.40 7.64
CA LYS A 2 8.52 64.12 6.18
C LYS A 2 9.68 63.23 5.66
N ARG A 3 9.38 62.01 5.17
CA ARG A 3 9.21 61.55 3.74
C ARG A 3 10.46 60.74 3.29
N LYS A 4 10.47 59.73 2.41
CA LYS A 4 9.51 59.05 1.50
C LYS A 4 10.20 57.77 0.95
N ASP A 5 9.38 56.77 0.60
CA ASP A 5 9.41 55.81 -0.52
C ASP A 5 10.70 55.04 -0.91
N ASN A 6 10.59 53.70 -0.94
CA ASN A 6 10.59 52.98 -2.21
C ASN A 6 9.94 51.59 -2.09
N ALA A 7 8.77 51.46 -2.71
CA ALA A 7 8.16 50.20 -3.09
C ALA A 7 8.57 49.85 -4.52
N GLU A 8 8.33 48.59 -4.92
CA GLU A 8 8.37 48.08 -6.30
C GLU A 8 9.72 47.65 -6.86
N VAL A 9 10.22 46.47 -6.45
CA VAL A 9 10.64 45.41 -7.38
C VAL A 9 10.42 44.08 -6.64
N ILE A 10 10.12 42.99 -7.35
CA ILE A 10 9.88 41.63 -6.84
C ILE A 10 8.42 41.37 -6.38
N LYS A 11 7.46 41.86 -7.17
CA LYS A 11 6.20 41.15 -7.43
C LYS A 11 6.29 40.53 -8.83
N SER A 12 6.83 39.32 -8.96
CA SER A 12 6.62 38.53 -10.19
C SER A 12 7.06 37.07 -10.08
N GLN A 13 6.76 36.34 -9.00
CA GLN A 13 6.91 34.87 -9.06
C GLN A 13 6.09 34.01 -8.07
N LEU A 14 5.15 34.59 -7.31
CA LEU A 14 4.36 33.83 -6.31
C LEU A 14 2.84 33.97 -6.51
N SER A 15 2.35 33.76 -7.74
CA SER A 15 0.92 33.63 -8.01
C SER A 15 0.64 32.58 -9.09
N PHE A 16 1.22 31.39 -8.95
CA PHE A 16 0.96 30.25 -9.85
C PHE A 16 0.03 29.18 -9.25
N PHE A 17 -0.26 29.20 -7.96
CA PHE A 17 -1.16 28.23 -7.35
C PHE A 17 -2.49 28.85 -6.95
N GLU A 18 -3.30 29.15 -7.96
CA GLU A 18 -4.75 29.00 -7.86
C GLU A 18 -5.25 28.43 -9.19
N ARG A 19 -5.46 27.11 -9.22
CA ARG A 19 -6.38 26.51 -10.16
C ARG A 19 -7.24 25.48 -9.44
N ASN A 20 -8.36 26.01 -8.98
CA ASN A 20 -9.58 25.34 -8.65
C ASN A 20 -9.92 24.28 -9.72
N SER A 21 -9.83 23.00 -9.38
CA SER A 21 -10.43 21.91 -10.14
C SER A 21 -11.22 21.07 -9.16
N LYS A 22 -12.54 21.33 -9.15
CA LYS A 22 -13.53 20.33 -8.76
C LYS A 22 -13.43 19.21 -9.80
N GLU A 23 -12.83 18.10 -9.44
CA GLU A 23 -13.11 16.82 -10.06
C GLU A 23 -13.55 15.87 -8.96
N GLU A 24 -14.72 15.30 -9.19
CA GLU A 24 -15.33 14.27 -8.38
C GLU A 24 -14.36 13.10 -8.29
N THR A 25 -13.76 12.92 -7.11
CA THR A 25 -13.01 11.72 -6.81
C THR A 25 -14.02 10.57 -6.79
N VAL A 26 -14.04 9.83 -7.89
CA VAL A 26 -14.68 8.52 -8.00
C VAL A 26 -14.25 7.71 -6.79
N GLU A 27 -15.24 7.32 -5.99
CA GLU A 27 -15.07 6.42 -4.85
C GLU A 27 -14.51 5.09 -5.37
N THR A 28 -13.19 4.89 -5.28
CA THR A 28 -12.62 3.54 -5.23
C THR A 28 -13.16 2.89 -3.95
N PRO A 29 -13.74 1.68 -4.01
CA PRO A 29 -14.24 1.00 -2.83
C PRO A 29 -13.08 0.35 -2.09
N GLU A 30 -12.09 1.15 -1.70
CA GLU A 30 -10.97 0.74 -0.86
C GLU A 30 -11.11 1.43 0.48
N GLN A 31 -12.03 0.94 1.32
CA GLN A 31 -11.95 1.02 2.77
C GLN A 31 -13.21 0.41 3.41
N LYS A 32 -13.22 -0.91 3.52
CA LYS A 32 -13.81 -1.55 4.70
C LYS A 32 -12.81 -2.54 5.29
N ASN A 33 -12.13 -2.03 6.30
CA ASN A 33 -11.38 -2.78 7.30
C ASN A 33 -12.09 -4.09 7.68
N GLY A 34 -11.32 -5.19 7.64
CA GLY A 34 -11.65 -6.47 8.28
C GLY A 34 -12.08 -7.56 7.30
N ASN A 35 -11.12 -8.43 6.92
CA ASN A 35 -11.32 -9.69 6.21
C ASN A 35 -11.66 -9.60 4.71
N SER A 36 -11.01 -8.71 3.96
CA SER A 36 -11.02 -8.88 2.50
C SER A 36 -10.26 -10.15 2.13
N VAL A 37 -10.99 -11.11 1.56
CA VAL A 37 -10.43 -12.33 0.98
C VAL A 37 -10.35 -12.14 -0.52
N PHE A 38 -9.23 -12.51 -1.10
CA PHE A 38 -8.96 -12.31 -2.51
C PHE A 38 -8.14 -13.45 -3.11
N LEU A 39 -8.15 -13.49 -4.43
CA LEU A 39 -7.29 -14.33 -5.26
C LEU A 39 -6.14 -13.47 -5.79
N LEU A 40 -4.97 -14.08 -5.88
CA LEU A 40 -3.87 -13.56 -6.69
C LEU A 40 -3.93 -14.29 -8.03
N ASP A 41 -4.44 -13.62 -9.06
CA ASP A 41 -4.50 -14.16 -10.43
C ASP A 41 -3.72 -13.26 -11.38
N ASN A 42 -2.85 -13.85 -12.18
CA ASN A 42 -2.03 -13.15 -13.18
C ASN A 42 -1.30 -11.88 -12.66
N GLY A 43 -0.84 -11.92 -11.40
CA GLY A 43 -0.16 -10.78 -10.77
C GLY A 43 -1.10 -9.62 -10.42
N ARG A 44 -2.39 -9.88 -10.21
CA ARG A 44 -3.38 -8.91 -9.74
C ARG A 44 -4.18 -9.49 -8.58
N ILE A 45 -4.66 -8.60 -7.72
CA ILE A 45 -5.57 -8.95 -6.63
C ILE A 45 -7.01 -8.89 -7.16
N GLU A 46 -7.71 -10.02 -7.09
CA GLU A 46 -9.13 -10.13 -7.43
C GLU A 46 -9.97 -10.39 -6.18
N PRO A 47 -10.95 -9.55 -5.85
CA PRO A 47 -11.85 -9.78 -4.72
C PRO A 47 -12.57 -11.12 -4.85
N PHE A 48 -12.63 -11.90 -3.76
CA PHE A 48 -13.29 -13.20 -3.76
C PHE A 48 -14.58 -13.17 -2.94
N SER A 49 -15.68 -13.66 -3.53
CA SER A 49 -16.96 -13.83 -2.86
C SER A 49 -17.12 -15.26 -2.31
N SER A 50 -17.69 -15.39 -1.12
CA SER A 50 -17.96 -16.69 -0.48
C SER A 50 -18.97 -17.56 -1.23
N ASP A 51 -19.76 -16.97 -2.13
CA ASP A 51 -20.75 -17.68 -2.94
C ASP A 51 -20.09 -18.44 -4.12
N ALA A 52 -18.88 -18.03 -4.51
CA ALA A 52 -18.09 -18.72 -5.51
C ALA A 52 -17.28 -19.86 -4.87
N TYR A 53 -16.97 -20.90 -5.67
CA TYR A 53 -16.05 -21.95 -5.28
C TYR A 53 -14.73 -21.82 -6.03
N THR A 54 -13.61 -21.95 -5.31
CA THR A 54 -12.28 -22.09 -5.91
C THR A 54 -11.46 -23.17 -5.21
N ALA A 55 -10.65 -23.88 -5.99
CA ALA A 55 -9.64 -24.82 -5.48
C ALA A 55 -8.28 -24.14 -5.22
N SER A 56 -8.10 -22.90 -5.71
CA SER A 56 -6.88 -22.13 -5.55
C SER A 56 -6.71 -21.61 -4.12
N THR A 57 -5.48 -21.26 -3.76
CA THR A 57 -5.19 -20.58 -2.49
C THR A 57 -5.82 -19.20 -2.49
N LEU A 58 -6.54 -18.89 -1.43
CA LEU A 58 -7.08 -17.56 -1.16
C LEU A 58 -6.16 -16.84 -0.18
N TYR A 59 -6.21 -15.52 -0.19
CA TYR A 59 -5.42 -14.67 0.69
C TYR A 59 -6.35 -13.75 1.45
N GLN A 60 -6.21 -13.73 2.77
CA GLN A 60 -6.93 -12.82 3.64
C GLN A 60 -5.97 -11.70 4.07
N ALA A 61 -6.22 -10.46 3.67
CA ALA A 61 -5.45 -9.32 4.17
C ALA A 61 -5.76 -9.14 5.66
N VAL A 62 -4.70 -9.09 6.47
CA VAL A 62 -4.79 -8.87 7.92
C VAL A 62 -4.00 -7.64 8.37
N ASP A 63 -2.96 -7.26 7.63
CA ASP A 63 -2.17 -6.06 7.83
C ASP A 63 -1.99 -5.33 6.49
N SER A 64 -1.81 -4.01 6.53
CA SER A 64 -1.46 -3.16 5.38
C SER A 64 -0.40 -2.16 5.83
N PHE A 65 0.62 -1.97 5.00
CA PHE A 65 1.74 -1.07 5.25
C PHE A 65 1.93 -0.15 4.06
N SER A 66 1.91 1.16 4.29
CA SER A 66 2.34 2.14 3.29
C SER A 66 3.87 2.15 3.19
N VAL A 67 4.39 2.29 1.98
CA VAL A 67 5.85 2.32 1.74
C VAL A 67 6.32 3.78 1.67
N GLU A 68 7.30 4.12 2.49
CA GLU A 68 7.98 5.42 2.45
C GLU A 68 9.50 5.25 2.30
N CYS A 69 10.10 6.05 1.42
CA CYS A 69 11.55 6.11 1.28
C CYS A 69 12.12 7.27 2.12
N ARG A 70 13.07 6.97 3.01
CA ARG A 70 13.76 7.97 3.83
C ARG A 70 15.27 7.89 3.63
N LEU A 71 15.93 9.04 3.65
CA LEU A 71 17.39 9.12 3.60
C LEU A 71 17.94 9.02 5.02
N VAL A 72 18.78 8.02 5.24
CA VAL A 72 19.53 7.81 6.49
C VAL A 72 21.00 8.13 6.26
N ARG A 73 21.73 8.47 7.32
CA ARG A 73 23.18 8.70 7.20
C ARG A 73 23.92 7.36 7.04
N PRO A 74 25.12 7.33 6.43
CA PRO A 74 25.88 6.10 6.26
C PRO A 74 26.22 5.35 7.56
N GLU A 75 26.31 6.07 8.68
CA GLU A 75 26.53 5.49 10.01
C GLU A 75 25.27 4.84 10.64
N GLU A 76 24.09 5.12 10.09
CA GLU A 76 22.82 4.56 10.54
C GLU A 76 22.52 3.22 9.83
N PRO A 77 21.79 2.30 10.48
CA PRO A 77 21.45 1.03 9.84
C PRO A 77 20.54 1.23 8.64
N GLY A 78 20.98 0.82 7.45
CA GLY A 78 20.19 0.85 6.21
C GLY A 78 19.15 -0.27 6.06
N ASN A 79 18.71 -0.86 7.17
CA ASN A 79 17.75 -1.96 7.15
C ASN A 79 16.33 -1.42 6.93
N MET A 80 15.44 -2.25 6.38
CA MET A 80 14.02 -1.94 6.32
C MET A 80 13.45 -1.70 7.73
N VAL A 81 12.66 -0.64 7.89
CA VAL A 81 12.06 -0.25 9.17
C VAL A 81 10.54 -0.40 9.07
N PHE A 82 9.94 -1.08 10.04
CA PHE A 82 8.50 -1.14 10.20
C PHE A 82 8.07 -0.08 11.22
N GLU A 83 7.20 0.84 10.81
CA GLU A 83 6.55 1.74 11.75
C GLU A 83 5.36 1.04 12.42
N GLY A 84 5.34 1.08 13.76
CA GLY A 84 4.29 0.42 14.54
C GLY A 84 4.54 -1.08 14.75
N LYS A 85 3.53 -1.89 14.47
CA LYS A 85 3.56 -3.32 14.77
C LYS A 85 4.21 -4.08 13.62
N LYS A 86 5.24 -4.89 13.94
CA LYS A 86 5.82 -5.82 12.96
C LYS A 86 4.78 -6.83 12.46
N PRO A 87 4.85 -7.22 11.18
CA PRO A 87 3.98 -8.25 10.64
C PRO A 87 4.19 -9.58 11.33
N SER A 88 3.13 -10.40 11.38
CA SER A 88 3.19 -11.75 11.93
C SER A 88 4.02 -12.66 11.02
N LYS A 89 4.86 -13.53 11.59
CA LYS A 89 5.59 -14.56 10.80
C LYS A 89 4.66 -15.55 10.07
N LYS A 90 3.37 -15.56 10.39
CA LYS A 90 2.37 -16.40 9.72
C LYS A 90 1.83 -15.76 8.44
N THR A 91 2.02 -14.45 8.26
CA THR A 91 1.60 -13.75 7.06
C THR A 91 2.71 -13.77 6.02
N VAL A 92 2.31 -13.63 4.77
CA VAL A 92 3.20 -13.46 3.62
C VAL A 92 3.04 -12.03 3.08
N PRO A 93 4.11 -11.37 2.62
CA PRO A 93 4.02 -10.06 2.02
C PRO A 93 3.48 -10.16 0.59
N ILE A 94 2.59 -9.25 0.24
CA ILE A 94 2.14 -9.02 -1.13
C ILE A 94 2.42 -7.55 -1.44
N LEU A 95 3.34 -7.32 -2.37
CA LEU A 95 3.71 -5.99 -2.83
C LEU A 95 2.66 -5.51 -3.85
N VAL A 96 2.13 -4.30 -3.66
CA VAL A 96 1.18 -3.67 -4.57
C VAL A 96 1.85 -2.43 -5.19
N GLY A 97 2.07 -2.50 -6.50
CA GLY A 97 2.64 -1.41 -7.28
C GLY A 97 1.61 -0.35 -7.65
N GLU A 98 2.08 0.82 -8.09
CA GLU A 98 1.20 1.94 -8.46
C GLU A 98 0.25 1.62 -9.63
N GLY A 99 0.61 0.67 -10.50
CA GLY A 99 -0.22 0.24 -11.64
C GLY A 99 -1.22 -0.88 -11.30
N GLY A 100 -1.33 -1.27 -10.02
CA GLY A 100 -2.16 -2.37 -9.54
C GLY A 100 -1.57 -3.76 -9.80
N GLU A 101 -0.35 -3.85 -10.31
CA GLU A 101 0.43 -5.09 -10.30
C GLU A 101 0.76 -5.51 -8.87
N CYS A 102 0.71 -6.82 -8.65
CA CYS A 102 0.88 -7.43 -7.35
C CYS A 102 1.93 -8.54 -7.42
N VAL A 103 2.84 -8.56 -6.45
CA VAL A 103 3.88 -9.59 -6.34
C VAL A 103 3.77 -10.25 -4.98
N LEU A 104 3.51 -11.56 -4.98
CA LEU A 104 3.52 -12.38 -3.76
C LEU A 104 4.95 -12.83 -3.46
N LEU A 105 5.39 -12.61 -2.22
CA LEU A 105 6.67 -13.10 -1.72
C LEU A 105 6.49 -14.34 -0.84
N GLY A 106 7.59 -15.09 -0.66
CA GLY A 106 7.61 -16.30 0.17
C GLY A 106 7.53 -15.99 1.67
N SER A 107 8.20 -14.92 2.10
CA SER A 107 8.28 -14.51 3.50
C SER A 107 8.65 -13.03 3.65
N TRP A 108 8.50 -12.50 4.86
CA TRP A 108 8.98 -11.15 5.21
C TRP A 108 10.50 -11.08 5.25
N GLU A 109 11.16 -12.17 5.64
CA GLU A 109 12.61 -12.28 5.64
C GLU A 109 13.20 -12.15 4.21
N ASP A 110 12.49 -12.65 3.19
CA ASP A 110 12.87 -12.46 1.78
C ASP A 110 12.83 -10.97 1.39
N LEU A 111 11.77 -10.27 1.80
CA LEU A 111 11.63 -8.83 1.55
C LEU A 111 12.69 -8.00 2.29
N GLU A 112 12.99 -8.36 3.54
CA GLU A 112 14.05 -7.71 4.33
C GLU A 112 15.45 -7.91 3.70
N SER A 113 15.66 -9.04 3.02
CA SER A 113 16.93 -9.36 2.36
C SER A 113 17.12 -8.63 1.03
N GLU A 114 16.03 -8.27 0.34
CA GLU A 114 16.05 -7.55 -0.93
C GLU A 114 15.06 -6.36 -0.94
N PRO A 115 15.33 -5.30 -0.14
CA PRO A 115 14.42 -4.17 0.01
C PRO A 115 14.27 -3.33 -1.27
N SER A 116 15.15 -3.49 -2.25
CA SER A 116 15.06 -2.82 -3.56
C SER A 116 13.77 -3.15 -4.30
N GLN A 117 13.10 -4.25 -3.98
CA GLN A 117 11.79 -4.60 -4.55
C GLN A 117 10.70 -3.58 -4.18
N LEU A 118 10.88 -2.78 -3.12
CA LEU A 118 9.92 -1.76 -2.68
C LEU A 118 9.98 -0.45 -3.48
N ALA A 119 10.94 -0.29 -4.40
CA ALA A 119 11.20 0.99 -5.07
C ALA A 119 10.00 1.56 -5.86
N ASN A 120 9.13 0.68 -6.39
CA ASN A 120 7.93 1.06 -7.15
C ASN A 120 6.63 0.56 -6.48
N VAL A 121 6.71 0.23 -5.19
CA VAL A 121 5.60 -0.32 -4.41
C VAL A 121 5.03 0.79 -3.54
N HIS A 122 3.72 0.98 -3.56
CA HIS A 122 3.06 2.00 -2.72
C HIS A 122 2.47 1.39 -1.45
N GLU A 123 2.06 0.12 -1.52
CA GLU A 123 1.47 -0.62 -0.40
C GLU A 123 2.03 -2.04 -0.34
N VAL A 124 2.25 -2.54 0.88
CA VAL A 124 2.54 -3.94 1.15
C VAL A 124 1.44 -4.51 2.03
N LEU A 125 0.74 -5.53 1.54
CA LEU A 125 -0.26 -6.25 2.31
C LEU A 125 0.39 -7.42 3.05
N GLY A 126 0.08 -7.55 4.33
CA GLY A 126 0.31 -8.77 5.09
C GLY A 126 -0.90 -9.67 4.98
N ALA A 127 -0.76 -10.79 4.27
CA ALA A 127 -1.87 -11.70 4.02
C ALA A 127 -1.66 -13.09 4.64
N LEU A 128 -2.76 -13.70 5.08
CA LEU A 128 -2.78 -15.10 5.48
C LEU A 128 -3.28 -15.98 4.32
N PRO A 129 -2.53 -17.01 3.91
CA PRO A 129 -3.04 -17.99 2.96
C PRO A 129 -4.14 -18.84 3.61
N VAL A 130 -5.30 -18.92 2.98
CA VAL A 130 -6.47 -19.66 3.42
C VAL A 130 -7.02 -20.54 2.30
N LYS A 131 -7.86 -21.52 2.66
CA LYS A 131 -8.52 -22.42 1.72
C LYS A 131 -9.99 -22.53 2.03
N GLN A 132 -10.81 -22.61 1.01
CA GLN A 132 -12.25 -22.85 1.15
C GLN A 132 -12.50 -24.33 1.47
N VAL A 133 -13.43 -24.59 2.40
CA VAL A 133 -13.81 -25.95 2.82
C VAL A 133 -15.33 -26.09 2.89
N PHE A 134 -15.84 -27.29 2.62
CA PHE A 134 -17.26 -27.61 2.81
C PHE A 134 -17.50 -28.23 4.19
N VAL A 135 -18.56 -27.78 4.86
CA VAL A 135 -18.98 -28.32 6.17
C VAL A 135 -20.36 -28.96 6.01
N LEU A 136 -20.42 -30.30 6.08
CA LEU A 136 -21.68 -31.04 6.02
C LEU A 136 -22.31 -31.10 7.42
N LYS A 137 -23.53 -30.58 7.58
CA LYS A 137 -24.28 -30.64 8.84
C LYS A 137 -25.44 -31.62 8.71
N ARG A 138 -25.60 -32.49 9.70
CA ARG A 138 -26.76 -33.39 9.82
C ARG A 138 -28.01 -32.57 10.17
N LYS A 139 -29.12 -32.84 9.49
CA LYS A 139 -30.43 -32.26 9.77
C LYS A 139 -31.12 -33.00 10.91
#